data_AF-T0FC14-F1
#
_entry.id   AF-T0FC14-F1
#
_cell.length_a   1.000
_cell.length_b   1.000
_cell.length_c   1.000
_cell.angle_alpha   90.00
_cell.angle_beta   90.00
_cell.angle_gamma   90.00
#
_symmetry.space_group_name_H-M   'P 1'
#
loop_
_entity.id
_entity.type
_entity.pdbx_description
1 polymer ?
#
loop_
_entity_poly.entity_id
_entity_poly.type
_entity_poly.pdbx_seq_one_letter_code
_entity_poly.pdbx_strand_id
1 'polypeptide(L)'
;MLDHFGVTEETWREGIEKDKHFVSSETPLFVGRAVAALASDPNVGTKNGKALSSWGLSTEYDFVDSDGSRPHWGNYYLKTFGESCD
;
A
#
# COMPACT_ATOMS: atom_id res chain seq x y z
N MET A 1 -11.69 7.72 3.15
CA MET A 1 -11.42 6.45 2.44
C MET A 1 -12.05 5.28 3.20
N LEU A 2 -11.67 5.04 4.46
CA LEU A 2 -12.26 3.99 5.31
C LEU A 2 -13.77 4.16 5.56
N ASP A 3 -14.25 5.41 5.71
CA ASP A 3 -15.68 5.72 5.87
C ASP A 3 -16.56 5.21 4.72
N HIS A 4 -16.00 5.11 3.50
CA HIS A 4 -16.73 4.60 2.34
C HIS A 4 -17.05 3.11 2.47
N PHE A 5 -16.20 2.37 3.18
CA PHE A 5 -16.36 0.94 3.47
C PHE A 5 -17.05 0.69 4.82
N GLY A 6 -17.32 1.75 5.58
CA GLY A 6 -17.94 1.69 6.91
C GLY A 6 -17.05 1.00 7.96
N VAL A 7 -15.73 1.13 7.83
CA VAL A 7 -14.74 0.53 8.72
C VAL A 7 -13.85 1.60 9.35
N THR A 8 -13.21 1.26 10.46
CA THR A 8 -12.24 2.13 11.16
C THR A 8 -10.81 1.68 10.89
N GLU A 9 -9.80 2.43 11.35
CA GLU A 9 -8.40 1.99 11.27
C GLU A 9 -8.14 0.71 12.08
N GLU A 10 -8.95 0.42 13.10
CA GLU A 10 -8.83 -0.78 13.92
C GLU A 10 -9.56 -1.98 13.30
N THR A 11 -10.63 -1.72 12.53
CA THR A 11 -11.51 -2.75 11.96
C THR A 11 -11.44 -2.88 10.44
N TRP A 12 -10.46 -2.25 9.79
CA TRP A 12 -10.40 -2.14 8.33
C TRP A 12 -10.45 -3.49 7.59
N ARG A 13 -9.93 -4.56 8.21
CA ARG A 13 -9.96 -5.92 7.66
C ARG A 13 -11.37 -6.50 7.49
N GLU A 14 -12.36 -6.00 8.23
CA GLU A 14 -13.76 -6.40 8.03
C GLU A 14 -14.30 -5.98 6.65
N GLY A 15 -13.64 -5.01 6.00
CA GLY A 15 -13.92 -4.64 4.61
C GLY A 15 -13.70 -5.78 3.61
N ILE A 16 -12.89 -6.80 3.96
CA ILE A 16 -12.60 -7.97 3.11
C ILE A 16 -13.86 -8.80 2.87
N GLU A 17 -14.79 -8.84 3.81
CA GLU A 17 -16.06 -9.57 3.65
C GLU A 17 -16.96 -8.90 2.60
N LYS A 18 -16.83 -7.58 2.43
CA LYS A 18 -17.61 -6.79 1.46
C LYS A 18 -16.94 -6.75 0.09
N ASP A 19 -15.61 -6.68 0.06
CA ASP A 19 -14.81 -6.76 -1.16
C ASP A 19 -13.57 -7.64 -0.91
N LYS A 20 -13.50 -8.79 -1.58
CA LYS A 20 -12.39 -9.74 -1.44
C LYS A 20 -11.05 -9.16 -1.84
N HIS A 21 -11.04 -8.08 -2.61
CA HIS A 21 -9.83 -7.37 -3.00
C HIS A 21 -9.29 -6.44 -1.90
N PHE A 22 -10.12 -6.11 -0.91
CA PHE A 22 -9.72 -5.29 0.24
C PHE A 22 -8.62 -5.96 1.09
N VAL A 23 -8.37 -7.26 0.88
CA VAL A 23 -7.29 -8.03 1.56
C VAL A 23 -5.90 -7.48 1.27
N SER A 24 -5.72 -6.80 0.15
CA SER A 24 -4.46 -6.15 -0.24
C SER A 24 -4.51 -4.63 -0.06
N SER A 25 -5.50 -4.11 0.68
CA SER A 25 -5.54 -2.71 1.07
C SER A 25 -4.50 -2.42 2.16
N GLU A 26 -4.19 -1.15 2.31
CA GLU A 26 -3.20 -0.62 3.23
C GLU A 26 -3.83 0.41 4.16
N THR A 27 -3.26 0.57 5.36
CA THR A 27 -3.72 1.65 6.24
C THR A 27 -3.15 3.00 5.79
N PRO A 28 -3.78 4.12 6.19
CA PRO A 28 -3.21 5.45 5.97
C PRO A 28 -1.78 5.60 6.52
N LEU A 29 -1.43 4.87 7.58
CA LEU A 29 -0.09 4.87 8.14
C LEU A 29 0.96 4.34 7.15
N PHE A 30 0.64 3.28 6.41
CA PHE A 30 1.55 2.70 5.41
C PHE A 30 1.89 3.70 4.30
N VAL A 31 0.87 4.40 3.79
CA VAL A 31 1.06 5.50 2.82
C VAL A 31 1.88 6.63 3.41
N GLY A 32 1.60 7.03 4.66
CA GLY A 32 2.36 8.04 5.37
C GLY A 32 3.84 7.67 5.51
N ARG A 33 4.15 6.40 5.78
CA ARG A 33 5.53 5.88 5.82
C ARG A 33 6.22 5.97 4.46
N ALA A 34 5.51 5.70 3.37
CA ALA A 34 6.04 5.88 2.02
C ALA A 34 6.43 7.35 1.75
N VAL A 35 5.57 8.30 2.14
CA VAL A 35 5.85 9.74 2.01
C VAL A 35 7.04 10.15 2.88
N ALA A 36 7.11 9.69 4.13
CA ALA A 36 8.22 9.98 5.04
C ALA A 36 9.55 9.43 4.51
N ALA A 37 9.54 8.24 3.91
CA ALA A 37 10.71 7.62 3.29
C ALA A 37 11.21 8.45 2.10
N LEU A 38 10.32 8.86 1.19
CA LEU A 38 10.67 9.74 0.06
C LEU A 38 11.21 11.09 0.54
N ALA A 39 10.58 11.70 1.54
CA ALA A 39 11.02 12.98 2.09
C ALA A 39 12.40 12.92 2.75
N SER A 40 12.82 11.74 3.21
CA SER A 40 14.09 11.51 3.89
C SER A 40 15.19 10.98 2.95
N ASP A 41 14.85 10.62 1.71
CA ASP A 41 15.81 10.10 0.73
C ASP A 41 16.62 11.25 0.09
N PRO A 42 17.95 11.32 0.29
CA PRO A 42 18.78 12.35 -0.33
C PRO A 42 18.80 12.27 -1.87
N ASN A 43 18.43 11.14 -2.45
CA ASN A 43 18.36 10.89 -3.89
C ASN A 43 16.92 10.90 -4.43
N VAL A 44 15.95 11.41 -3.68
CA VAL A 44 14.53 11.43 -4.09
C VAL A 44 14.30 12.07 -5.47
N GLY A 45 15.17 13.02 -5.88
CA GLY A 45 15.12 13.66 -7.19
C GLY A 45 15.21 12.68 -8.38
N THR A 46 15.79 11.49 -8.20
CA THR A 46 15.82 10.42 -9.21
C THR A 46 14.44 9.80 -9.51
N LYS A 47 13.45 10.08 -8.66
CA LYS A 47 12.08 9.58 -8.74
C LYS A 47 11.08 10.62 -9.24
N ASN A 48 11.52 11.83 -9.56
CA ASN A 48 10.66 12.89 -10.09
C ASN A 48 9.98 12.47 -11.40
N GLY A 49 8.72 12.90 -11.57
CA GLY A 49 7.94 12.64 -12.78
C GLY A 49 7.42 11.20 -12.92
N LYS A 50 7.54 10.38 -11.88
CA LYS A 50 7.05 8.99 -11.87
C LYS A 50 5.84 8.85 -10.95
N ALA A 51 4.89 8.00 -11.35
CA ALA A 51 3.92 7.45 -10.41
C ALA A 51 4.60 6.31 -9.63
N LEU A 52 4.56 6.39 -8.31
CA LEU A 52 5.18 5.39 -7.43
C LEU A 52 4.09 4.73 -6.59
N SER A 53 4.19 3.43 -6.41
CA SER A 53 3.30 2.69 -5.52
C SER A 53 3.87 2.60 -4.10
N SER A 54 3.00 2.71 -3.11
CA SER A 54 3.32 2.48 -1.69
C SER A 54 3.94 1.10 -1.46
N TRP A 55 3.41 0.04 -2.10
CA TRP A 55 3.97 -1.31 -1.98
C TRP A 55 5.37 -1.43 -2.58
N GLY A 56 5.65 -0.77 -3.71
CA GLY A 56 6.97 -0.75 -4.32
C GLY A 56 7.98 -0.04 -3.41
N LEU A 57 7.58 1.12 -2.88
CA LEU A 57 8.38 1.89 -1.93
C LEU A 57 8.59 1.14 -0.61
N SER A 58 7.64 0.32 -0.15
CA SER A 58 7.81 -0.49 1.06
C SER A 58 8.90 -1.56 0.94
N THR A 59 9.14 -2.03 -0.29
CA THR A 59 10.25 -2.95 -0.59
C THR A 59 11.56 -2.19 -0.69
N GLU A 60 11.56 -1.03 -1.34
CA GLU A 60 12.75 -0.20 -1.53
C GLU A 60 13.29 0.41 -0.22
N TYR A 61 12.40 0.93 0.63
CA TYR A 61 12.73 1.64 1.87
C TYR A 61 12.48 0.83 3.14
N ASP A 62 12.15 -0.45 2.99
CA ASP A 62 12.06 -1.42 4.09
C ASP A 62 11.09 -1.07 5.23
N PHE A 63 9.89 -0.56 4.91
CA PHE A 63 8.85 -0.27 5.90
C PHE A 63 7.68 -1.26 5.84
N VAL A 64 6.95 -1.36 6.96
CA VAL A 64 5.76 -2.21 7.13
C VAL A 64 4.52 -1.37 7.43
N ASP A 65 3.34 -1.98 7.40
CA ASP A 65 2.09 -1.36 7.85
C ASP A 65 1.99 -1.38 9.40
N SER A 66 0.92 -0.82 9.96
CA SER A 66 0.64 -0.77 11.41
C SER A 66 0.60 -2.15 12.06
N ASP A 67 0.16 -3.16 11.32
CA ASP A 67 0.05 -4.56 11.74
C ASP A 67 1.30 -5.40 11.46
N GLY A 68 2.37 -4.77 10.95
CA GLY A 68 3.63 -5.43 10.58
C GLY A 68 3.61 -6.11 9.22
N SER A 69 2.50 -6.07 8.47
CA SER A 69 2.41 -6.62 7.13
C SER A 69 3.04 -5.71 6.07
N ARG A 70 3.26 -6.25 4.87
CA ARG A 70 3.61 -5.48 3.66
C ARG A 70 2.60 -5.81 2.56
N PRO A 71 1.46 -5.10 2.51
CA PRO A 71 0.50 -5.32 1.44
C PRO A 71 1.15 -5.02 0.09
N HIS A 72 0.98 -5.93 -0.88
CA HIS A 72 1.57 -5.78 -2.20
C HIS A 72 0.55 -6.05 -3.29
N TRP A 73 -0.14 -4.99 -3.73
CA TRP A 73 -1.18 -5.08 -4.74
C TRP A 73 -0.68 -5.69 -6.06
N GLY A 74 0.52 -5.32 -6.54
CA GLY A 74 1.06 -5.89 -7.79
C GLY A 74 1.13 -7.43 -7.79
N ASN A 75 1.68 -8.03 -6.73
CA ASN A 75 1.73 -9.48 -6.54
C ASN A 75 0.35 -10.10 -6.41
N TYR A 76 -0.57 -9.44 -5.68
CA TYR A 76 -1.94 -9.91 -5.55
C TYR A 76 -2.69 -9.88 -6.88
N TYR A 77 -2.54 -8.81 -7.65
CA TYR A 77 -3.16 -8.61 -8.96
C TYR A 77 -2.66 -9.67 -9.95
N LEU A 78 -1.34 -9.85 -10.05
CA LEU A 78 -0.74 -10.89 -10.88
C LEU A 78 -1.25 -12.29 -10.50
N LYS A 79 -1.31 -12.59 -9.20
CA LYS A 79 -1.81 -13.88 -8.71
C LYS A 79 -3.30 -14.08 -9.01
N THR A 80 -4.09 -13.02 -8.99
CA THR A 80 -5.56 -13.10 -9.10
C THR A 80 -6.03 -13.05 -10.55
N PHE A 81 -5.36 -12.27 -11.40
CA PHE A 81 -5.80 -11.97 -12.76
C PHE A 81 -4.83 -12.46 -13.84
N GLY A 82 -3.60 -12.87 -13.49
CA GLY A 82 -2.63 -13.43 -14.44
C GLY A 82 -1.88 -12.40 -15.30
N GLU A 83 -2.07 -11.11 -15.05
CA GLU A 83 -1.44 -10.00 -15.78
C GLU A 83 -0.66 -9.09 -14.82
N SER A 84 0.40 -8.42 -15.29
CA SER A 84 1.12 -7.44 -14.48
C SER A 84 0.35 -6.13 -14.41
N CYS A 85 0.41 -5.49 -13.25
CA CYS A 85 -0.18 -4.17 -13.01
C CYS A 85 0.96 -3.15 -13.13
N ASP A 86 1.25 -2.71 -14.37
CA ASP A 86 2.23 -1.66 -14.69
C ASP A 86 1.52 -0.34 -15.02
#